data_AF-A0A535NRP1-F1
#
_entry.id   AF-A0A535NRP1-F1
#
_cell.length_a   1.000
_cell.length_b   1.000
_cell.length_c   1.000
_cell.angle_alpha   90.00
_cell.angle_beta   90.00
_cell.angle_gamma   90.00
#
_symmetry.space_group_name_H-M   'P 1'
#
loop_
_entity.id
_entity.type
_entity.pdbx_description
1 polymer ?
#
loop_
_entity_poly.entity_id
_entity_poly.type
_entity_poly.pdbx_seq_one_letter_code
_entity_poly.pdbx_strand_id
1 'polypeptide(L)'
;RQVLKTSKAKHLNILGYCLGGVLTTLYVATHPDAPLNSVILLAAPIDFSHVDLFSSWLDPRYQDIDKLVDTMGNVPAEFVGVGTKLLKPYLSFVGTYQNLWENAEDEKFVETWGAMNRWIEESVPFPGEAFRQWIKDFYHSNKLINDQLVIAGQQVRLSNIKFPILNIAAEADHLVQFSQTQPTLDKVGSTEKEFVIMPGGHIGLVTSRKAVKNLWPKVVDWLAKHSD
;
A
#
# COMPACT_ATOMS: atom_id res chain seq x y z
N ARG A 1 -19.38 -7.73 -4.11
CA ARG A 1 -20.73 -8.07 -4.62
C ARG A 1 -21.75 -6.92 -4.51
N GLN A 2 -21.81 -6.15 -3.41
CA GLN A 2 -22.77 -5.04 -3.29
C GLN A 2 -22.59 -3.95 -4.36
N VAL A 3 -21.34 -3.57 -4.66
CA VAL A 3 -21.02 -2.56 -5.70
C VAL A 3 -21.63 -2.94 -7.06
N LEU A 4 -21.47 -4.18 -7.52
CA LEU A 4 -22.08 -4.68 -8.77
C LEU A 4 -23.61 -4.60 -8.76
N LYS A 5 -24.25 -4.95 -7.63
CA LYS A 5 -25.71 -4.88 -7.51
C LYS A 5 -26.20 -3.44 -7.64
N THR A 6 -25.51 -2.50 -7.00
CA THR A 6 -25.88 -1.08 -7.04
C THR A 6 -25.59 -0.44 -8.39
N SER A 7 -24.44 -0.73 -9.00
CA SER A 7 -24.06 -0.15 -10.30
C SER A 7 -24.74 -0.81 -11.50
N LYS A 8 -25.25 -2.03 -11.33
CA LYS A 8 -25.74 -2.92 -12.40
C LYS A 8 -24.67 -3.30 -13.43
N ALA A 9 -23.39 -3.03 -13.13
CA ALA A 9 -22.28 -3.47 -13.97
C ALA A 9 -22.08 -4.98 -13.85
N LYS A 10 -21.54 -5.60 -14.91
CA LYS A 10 -21.18 -7.03 -14.90
C LYS A 10 -19.83 -7.28 -14.23
N HIS A 11 -18.90 -6.36 -14.40
CA HIS A 11 -17.54 -6.41 -13.86
C HIS A 11 -17.15 -5.08 -13.22
N LEU A 12 -16.06 -5.07 -12.45
CA LEU A 12 -15.50 -3.87 -11.82
C LEU A 12 -14.02 -3.73 -12.14
N ASN A 13 -13.52 -2.50 -12.07
CA ASN A 13 -12.09 -2.26 -11.87
C ASN A 13 -11.82 -2.10 -10.38
N ILE A 14 -10.70 -2.67 -9.90
CA ILE A 14 -10.29 -2.55 -8.50
C ILE A 14 -8.93 -1.88 -8.40
N LEU A 15 -8.80 -0.95 -7.45
CA LEU A 15 -7.58 -0.22 -7.17
C LEU A 15 -7.27 -0.34 -5.69
N GLY A 16 -6.05 -0.78 -5.37
CA GLY A 16 -5.55 -0.86 -4.01
C GLY A 16 -4.29 -0.02 -3.82
N TYR A 17 -4.25 0.75 -2.72
CA TYR A 17 -3.12 1.61 -2.36
C TYR A 17 -2.44 1.10 -1.09
N CYS A 18 -1.10 1.00 -1.11
CA CYS A 18 -0.28 0.54 0.02
C CYS A 18 -0.77 -0.81 0.55
N LEU A 19 -1.09 -0.91 1.85
CA LEU A 19 -1.68 -2.11 2.45
C LEU A 19 -2.98 -2.55 1.74
N GLY A 20 -3.79 -1.60 1.27
CA GLY A 20 -4.98 -1.89 0.45
C GLY A 20 -4.64 -2.55 -0.87
N GLY A 21 -3.47 -2.26 -1.45
CA GLY A 21 -2.91 -2.97 -2.60
C GLY A 21 -2.58 -4.42 -2.27
N VAL A 22 -2.00 -4.68 -1.10
CA VAL A 22 -1.75 -6.05 -0.64
C VAL A 22 -3.07 -6.79 -0.46
N LEU A 23 -4.04 -6.21 0.25
CA LEU A 23 -5.37 -6.82 0.42
C LEU A 23 -6.07 -7.09 -0.92
N THR A 24 -5.91 -6.19 -1.90
CA THR A 24 -6.41 -6.38 -3.27
C THR A 24 -5.74 -7.58 -3.93
N THR A 25 -4.41 -7.70 -3.85
CA THR A 25 -3.66 -8.86 -4.33
C THR A 25 -4.13 -10.15 -3.67
N LEU A 26 -4.31 -10.17 -2.35
CA LEU A 26 -4.80 -11.35 -1.63
C LEU A 26 -6.19 -11.76 -2.12
N TYR A 27 -7.11 -10.79 -2.26
CA TYR A 27 -8.46 -11.04 -2.75
C TYR A 27 -8.45 -11.61 -4.17
N VAL A 28 -7.71 -11.00 -5.09
CA VAL A 28 -7.68 -11.41 -6.50
C VAL A 28 -7.00 -12.76 -6.67
N ALA A 29 -5.92 -13.05 -5.93
CA ALA A 29 -5.24 -14.34 -5.97
C ALA A 29 -6.09 -15.50 -5.43
N THR A 30 -6.98 -15.23 -4.48
CA THR A 30 -7.90 -16.22 -3.89
C THR A 30 -9.23 -16.33 -4.64
N HIS A 31 -9.57 -15.33 -5.47
CA HIS A 31 -10.80 -15.29 -6.25
C HIS A 31 -10.48 -15.06 -7.73
N PRO A 32 -9.88 -16.04 -8.44
CA PRO A 32 -9.52 -15.89 -9.84
C PRO A 32 -10.73 -15.66 -10.76
N ASP A 33 -11.92 -16.08 -10.33
CA ASP A 33 -13.20 -15.87 -11.05
C ASP A 33 -13.96 -14.62 -10.58
N ALA A 34 -13.31 -13.73 -9.81
CA ALA A 34 -13.93 -12.47 -9.42
C ALA A 34 -14.33 -11.67 -10.68
N PRO A 35 -15.51 -11.03 -10.68
CA PRO A 35 -15.99 -10.26 -11.82
C PRO A 35 -15.24 -8.93 -11.94
N LEU A 36 -13.98 -8.99 -12.37
CA LEU A 36 -13.08 -7.86 -12.51
C LEU A 36 -12.62 -7.69 -13.97
N ASN A 37 -12.51 -6.45 -14.41
CA ASN A 37 -11.93 -6.11 -15.71
C ASN A 37 -10.41 -5.86 -15.62
N SER A 38 -9.96 -5.17 -14.58
CA SER A 38 -8.53 -4.92 -14.33
C SER A 38 -8.23 -4.65 -12.86
N VAL A 39 -6.95 -4.74 -12.51
CA VAL A 39 -6.41 -4.50 -11.17
C VAL A 39 -5.35 -3.40 -11.23
N ILE A 40 -5.45 -2.42 -10.33
CA ILE A 40 -4.45 -1.37 -10.17
C ILE A 40 -3.83 -1.47 -8.79
N LEU A 41 -2.50 -1.56 -8.72
CA LEU A 41 -1.74 -1.56 -7.49
C LEU A 41 -0.92 -0.27 -7.40
N LEU A 42 -1.24 0.59 -6.43
CA LEU A 42 -0.50 1.82 -6.14
C LEU A 42 0.38 1.60 -4.90
N ALA A 43 1.70 1.71 -5.06
CA ALA A 43 2.68 1.59 -3.98
C ALA A 43 2.42 0.36 -3.07
N ALA A 44 2.12 -0.80 -3.67
CA ALA A 44 1.72 -2.01 -2.96
C ALA A 44 2.92 -2.95 -2.74
N PRO A 45 3.38 -3.18 -1.50
CA PRO A 45 4.51 -4.07 -1.24
C PRO A 45 4.09 -5.54 -1.39
N ILE A 46 4.70 -6.27 -2.31
CA ILE A 46 4.45 -7.70 -2.52
C ILE A 46 5.66 -8.55 -2.10
N ASP A 47 6.87 -8.04 -2.29
CA ASP A 47 8.12 -8.65 -1.82
C ASP A 47 8.67 -7.90 -0.59
N PHE A 48 8.91 -8.61 0.50
CA PHE A 48 9.42 -8.08 1.76
C PHE A 48 10.88 -8.47 2.03
N SER A 49 11.60 -9.01 1.04
CA SER A 49 13.02 -9.40 1.19
C SER A 49 13.95 -8.22 1.50
N HIS A 50 13.60 -7.01 1.04
CA HIS A 50 14.41 -5.81 1.17
C HIS A 50 13.57 -4.66 1.75
N VAL A 51 13.44 -4.60 3.08
CA VAL A 51 12.63 -3.60 3.79
C VAL A 51 13.44 -2.72 4.75
N ASP A 52 14.71 -2.47 4.41
CA ASP A 52 15.66 -1.56 5.08
C ASP A 52 15.51 -1.51 6.62
N LEU A 53 15.12 -0.35 7.16
CA LEU A 53 15.03 -0.10 8.60
C LEU A 53 13.96 -0.97 9.26
N PHE A 54 12.86 -1.27 8.56
CA PHE A 54 11.82 -2.14 9.11
C PHE A 54 12.33 -3.56 9.34
N SER A 55 13.24 -4.07 8.50
CA SER A 55 13.85 -5.39 8.75
C SER A 55 14.57 -5.43 10.10
N SER A 56 15.22 -4.33 10.49
CA SER A 56 15.95 -4.23 11.75
C SER A 56 15.02 -3.98 12.93
N TRP A 57 14.05 -3.07 12.77
CA TRP A 57 13.12 -2.72 13.84
C TRP A 57 12.13 -3.82 14.16
N LEU A 58 11.78 -4.67 13.20
CA LEU A 58 10.84 -5.77 13.39
C LEU A 58 11.55 -7.10 13.60
N ASP A 59 12.87 -7.12 13.72
CA ASP A 59 13.64 -8.35 13.85
C ASP A 59 13.19 -9.15 15.10
N PRO A 60 12.82 -10.44 14.94
CA PRO A 60 12.31 -11.26 16.04
C PRO A 60 13.35 -11.51 17.15
N ARG A 61 14.65 -11.26 16.90
CA ARG A 61 15.70 -11.32 17.93
C ARG A 61 15.59 -10.19 18.95
N TYR A 62 15.01 -9.07 18.56
CA TYR A 62 14.94 -7.86 19.37
C TYR A 62 13.51 -7.44 19.71
N GLN A 63 12.52 -7.86 18.91
CA GLN A 63 11.11 -7.54 19.12
C GLN A 63 10.26 -8.81 19.24
N ASP A 64 9.57 -8.93 20.37
CA ASP A 64 8.57 -9.97 20.59
C ASP A 64 7.18 -9.43 20.22
N ILE A 65 6.78 -9.69 18.97
CA ILE A 65 5.49 -9.24 18.43
C ILE A 65 4.32 -9.96 19.12
N ASP A 66 4.50 -11.20 19.57
CA ASP A 66 3.46 -11.91 20.32
C ASP A 66 3.20 -11.20 21.64
N LYS A 67 4.26 -10.93 22.41
CA LYS A 67 4.14 -10.19 23.67
C LYS A 67 3.55 -8.79 23.48
N LEU A 68 3.92 -8.09 22.41
CA LEU A 68 3.35 -6.78 22.09
C LEU A 68 1.83 -6.87 21.91
N VAL A 69 1.36 -7.80 21.07
CA VAL A 69 -0.07 -7.96 20.78
C VAL A 69 -0.82 -8.51 22.00
N ASP A 70 -0.27 -9.48 22.72
CA ASP A 70 -0.87 -10.05 23.92
C ASP A 70 -1.02 -9.00 25.04
N THR A 71 -0.12 -8.01 25.10
CA THR A 71 -0.17 -6.93 26.09
C THR A 71 -1.13 -5.82 25.69
N MET A 72 -1.11 -5.40 24.42
CA MET A 72 -1.86 -4.22 23.96
C MET A 72 -3.26 -4.56 23.44
N GLY A 73 -3.52 -5.82 23.09
CA GLY A 73 -4.67 -6.21 22.30
C GLY A 73 -4.53 -5.67 20.87
N ASN A 74 -5.12 -4.50 20.60
CA ASN A 74 -4.90 -3.79 19.35
C ASN A 74 -3.64 -2.92 19.42
N VAL A 75 -2.87 -2.88 18.34
CA VAL A 75 -1.65 -2.05 18.30
C VAL A 75 -2.07 -0.58 18.13
N PRO A 76 -1.65 0.33 19.03
CA PRO A 76 -2.00 1.73 18.93
C PRO A 76 -1.53 2.36 17.62
N ALA A 77 -2.31 3.32 17.12
CA ALA A 77 -2.03 4.01 15.86
C ALA A 77 -0.67 4.73 15.91
N GLU A 78 -0.34 5.30 17.07
CA GLU A 78 0.89 6.04 17.35
C GLU A 78 2.13 5.15 17.19
N PHE A 79 2.03 3.85 17.53
CA PHE A 79 3.14 2.93 17.38
C PHE A 79 3.51 2.75 15.90
N VAL A 80 2.51 2.54 15.04
CA VAL A 80 2.69 2.44 13.59
C VAL A 80 3.13 3.80 13.01
N GLY A 81 2.51 4.88 13.47
CA GLY A 81 2.79 6.25 13.03
C GLY A 81 4.24 6.66 13.33
N VAL A 82 4.75 6.41 14.53
CA VAL A 82 6.14 6.70 14.90
C VAL A 82 7.10 5.88 14.03
N GLY A 83 6.83 4.58 13.82
CA GLY A 83 7.65 3.72 12.96
C GLY A 83 7.80 4.29 11.55
N THR A 84 6.71 4.76 10.94
CA THR A 84 6.77 5.37 9.60
C THR A 84 7.47 6.73 9.58
N LYS A 85 7.25 7.60 10.58
CA LYS A 85 7.92 8.91 10.70
C LYS A 85 9.44 8.78 10.87
N LEU A 86 9.90 7.71 11.55
CA LEU A 86 11.33 7.46 11.76
C LEU A 86 12.10 7.09 10.48
N LEU A 87 11.42 6.78 9.37
CA LEU A 87 12.10 6.60 8.07
C LEU A 87 12.69 7.91 7.54
N LYS A 88 12.07 9.05 7.88
CA LYS A 88 12.52 10.39 7.51
C LYS A 88 12.32 11.35 8.69
N PRO A 89 13.06 11.17 9.79
CA PRO A 89 12.76 11.82 11.06
C PRO A 89 12.83 13.35 10.95
N TYR A 90 13.82 13.88 10.24
CA TYR A 90 13.89 15.33 10.01
C TYR A 90 12.63 15.84 9.28
N LEU A 91 12.29 15.26 8.13
CA LEU A 91 11.14 15.72 7.33
C LEU A 91 9.82 15.55 8.09
N SER A 92 9.65 14.44 8.81
CA SER A 92 8.42 14.09 9.51
C SER A 92 8.20 14.86 10.81
N PHE A 93 9.25 15.18 11.58
CA PHE A 93 9.12 15.84 12.88
C PHE A 93 9.46 17.34 12.86
N VAL A 94 10.31 17.80 11.93
CA VAL A 94 10.79 19.19 11.88
C VAL A 94 10.42 19.84 10.56
N GLY A 95 10.80 19.23 9.44
CA GLY A 95 10.66 19.78 8.09
C GLY A 95 9.21 20.10 7.72
N THR A 96 8.24 19.27 8.14
CA THR A 96 6.82 19.54 7.89
C THR A 96 6.33 20.83 8.53
N TYR A 97 6.74 21.12 9.77
CA TYR A 97 6.36 22.34 10.50
C TYR A 97 7.17 23.54 10.05
N GLN A 98 8.43 23.35 9.67
CA GLN A 98 9.22 24.39 9.01
C GLN A 98 8.55 24.82 7.70
N ASN A 99 8.13 23.87 6.87
CA ASN A 99 7.44 24.15 5.61
C ASN A 99 6.10 24.85 5.85
N LEU A 100 5.38 24.50 6.93
CA LEU A 100 4.19 25.24 7.35
C LEU A 100 4.52 26.69 7.74
N TRP A 101 5.56 26.90 8.55
CA TRP A 101 6.00 28.23 8.96
C TRP A 101 6.37 29.11 7.76
N GLU A 102 7.15 28.56 6.82
CA GLU A 102 7.58 29.27 5.61
C GLU A 102 6.42 29.66 4.68
N ASN A 103 5.29 28.94 4.74
CA ASN A 103 4.12 29.17 3.89
C ASN A 103 2.88 29.59 4.70
N ALA A 104 3.07 30.12 5.91
CA ALA A 104 1.97 30.41 6.84
C ALA A 104 0.99 31.49 6.31
N GLU A 105 1.43 32.33 5.39
CA GLU A 105 0.61 33.37 4.74
C GLU A 105 -0.17 32.86 3.51
N ASP A 106 0.13 31.65 3.01
CA ASP A 106 -0.63 31.02 1.92
C ASP A 106 -1.79 30.20 2.52
N GLU A 107 -2.98 30.80 2.58
CA GLU A 107 -4.18 30.17 3.13
C GLU A 107 -4.48 28.79 2.52
N LYS A 108 -4.26 28.64 1.21
CA LYS A 108 -4.52 27.39 0.50
C LYS A 108 -3.49 26.32 0.86
N PHE A 109 -2.24 26.73 1.02
CA PHE A 109 -1.20 25.84 1.53
C PHE A 109 -1.55 25.37 2.95
N VAL A 110 -1.91 26.28 3.85
CA VAL A 110 -2.24 25.97 5.24
C VAL A 110 -3.44 25.02 5.32
N GLU A 111 -4.48 25.24 4.52
CA GLU A 111 -5.64 24.35 4.43
C GLU A 111 -5.23 22.94 3.98
N THR A 112 -4.44 22.86 2.91
CA THR A 112 -3.97 21.57 2.36
C THR A 112 -3.07 20.84 3.35
N TRP A 113 -2.14 21.55 3.98
CA TRP A 113 -1.27 21.00 5.01
C TRP A 113 -2.08 20.51 6.20
N GLY A 114 -3.07 21.29 6.67
CA GLY A 114 -3.95 20.91 7.77
C GLY A 114 -4.74 19.64 7.49
N ALA A 115 -5.34 19.53 6.30
CA ALA A 115 -6.03 18.32 5.87
C ALA A 115 -5.10 17.09 5.83
N MET A 116 -3.89 17.26 5.28
CA MET A 116 -2.90 16.18 5.22
C MET A 116 -2.38 15.78 6.59
N ASN A 117 -2.06 16.74 7.45
CA ASN A 117 -1.59 16.49 8.80
C ASN A 117 -2.65 15.76 9.61
N ARG A 118 -3.92 16.19 9.53
CA ARG A 118 -5.04 15.46 10.15
C ARG A 118 -5.16 14.03 9.65
N TRP A 119 -5.06 13.80 8.34
CA TRP A 119 -5.10 12.44 7.78
C TRP A 119 -3.96 11.55 8.31
N ILE A 120 -2.77 12.11 8.57
CA ILE A 120 -1.63 11.37 9.14
C ILE A 120 -1.83 11.11 10.65
N GLU A 121 -2.18 12.13 11.42
CA GLU A 121 -2.25 12.04 12.88
C GLU A 121 -3.53 11.35 13.39
N GLU A 122 -4.65 11.46 12.68
CA GLU A 122 -5.94 10.81 13.03
C GLU A 122 -6.00 9.34 12.53
N SER A 123 -4.90 8.61 12.72
CA SER A 123 -4.81 7.19 12.38
C SER A 123 -5.58 6.32 13.38
N VAL A 124 -6.01 5.12 12.94
CA VAL A 124 -6.76 4.16 13.78
C VAL A 124 -5.87 3.00 14.25
N PRO A 125 -6.17 2.38 15.41
CA PRO A 125 -5.42 1.22 15.89
C PRO A 125 -5.44 0.05 14.89
N PHE A 126 -4.32 -0.68 14.79
CA PHE A 126 -4.21 -1.88 13.98
C PHE A 126 -4.78 -3.08 14.76
N PRO A 127 -5.72 -3.87 14.21
CA PRO A 127 -6.23 -5.07 14.88
C PRO A 127 -5.11 -6.04 15.26
N GLY A 128 -5.04 -6.43 16.53
CA GLY A 128 -3.91 -7.15 17.11
C GLY A 128 -3.45 -8.38 16.34
N GLU A 129 -4.36 -9.33 16.12
CA GLU A 129 -4.04 -10.57 15.39
C GLU A 129 -3.68 -10.33 13.92
N ALA A 130 -4.30 -9.33 13.29
CA ALA A 130 -3.94 -8.95 11.93
C ALA A 130 -2.54 -8.35 11.89
N PHE A 131 -2.14 -7.54 12.89
CA PHE A 131 -0.79 -7.01 13.02
C PHE A 131 0.22 -8.14 13.27
N ARG A 132 -0.07 -9.05 14.21
CA ARG A 132 0.75 -10.23 14.51
C ARG A 132 1.03 -11.03 13.23
N GLN A 133 -0.03 -11.30 12.46
CA GLN A 133 0.07 -12.01 11.19
C GLN A 133 0.85 -11.20 10.16
N TRP A 134 0.56 -9.90 10.03
CA TRP A 134 1.23 -9.00 9.10
C TRP A 134 2.75 -9.02 9.27
N ILE A 135 3.25 -8.87 10.50
CA ILE A 135 4.69 -8.86 10.75
C ILE A 135 5.30 -10.25 10.48
N LYS A 136 4.70 -11.32 11.01
CA LYS A 136 5.27 -12.67 10.89
C LYS A 136 5.24 -13.23 9.48
N ASP A 137 4.11 -13.10 8.80
CA ASP A 137 3.90 -13.70 7.48
C ASP A 137 4.57 -12.88 6.38
N PHE A 138 4.61 -11.55 6.50
CA PHE A 138 5.16 -10.68 5.45
C PHE A 138 6.60 -10.28 5.78
N TYR A 139 6.87 -9.62 6.90
CA TYR A 139 8.21 -9.12 7.22
C TYR A 139 9.20 -10.24 7.59
N HIS A 140 8.80 -11.23 8.40
CA HIS A 140 9.74 -12.27 8.84
C HIS A 140 9.91 -13.39 7.81
N SER A 141 8.79 -13.84 7.23
CA SER A 141 8.76 -15.05 6.42
C SER A 141 8.56 -14.79 4.92
N ASN A 142 8.22 -13.55 4.54
CA ASN A 142 7.95 -13.13 3.16
C ASN A 142 7.04 -14.14 2.39
N LYS A 143 5.98 -14.61 3.05
CA LYS A 143 5.17 -15.74 2.56
C LYS A 143 4.42 -15.43 1.27
N LEU A 144 4.07 -14.16 1.03
CA LEU A 144 3.25 -13.75 -0.11
C LEU A 144 3.97 -14.02 -1.45
N ILE A 145 5.17 -13.46 -1.64
CA ILE A 145 5.93 -13.62 -2.90
C ILE A 145 6.42 -15.06 -3.13
N ASN A 146 6.45 -15.85 -2.06
CA ASN A 146 6.90 -17.24 -2.04
C ASN A 146 5.75 -18.27 -2.13
N ASP A 147 4.51 -17.84 -2.39
CA ASP A 147 3.31 -18.69 -2.48
C ASP A 147 3.07 -19.58 -1.23
N GLN A 148 3.50 -19.11 -0.05
CA GLN A 148 3.37 -19.82 1.23
C GLN A 148 2.24 -19.27 2.11
N LEU A 149 1.65 -18.14 1.73
CA LEU A 149 0.60 -17.48 2.51
C LEU A 149 -0.73 -18.23 2.38
N VAL A 150 -1.41 -18.41 3.52
CA VAL A 150 -2.76 -19.00 3.58
C VAL A 150 -3.69 -18.03 4.29
N ILE A 151 -4.79 -17.66 3.63
CA ILE A 151 -5.81 -16.76 4.17
C ILE A 151 -7.16 -17.48 4.14
N ALA A 152 -7.84 -17.52 5.28
CA ALA A 152 -9.15 -18.21 5.42
C ALA A 152 -9.15 -19.66 4.87
N GLY A 153 -8.04 -20.40 5.08
CA GLY A 153 -7.87 -21.77 4.60
C GLY A 153 -7.53 -21.90 3.11
N GLN A 154 -7.43 -20.79 2.37
CA GLN A 154 -7.07 -20.78 0.96
C GLN A 154 -5.61 -20.36 0.76
N GLN A 155 -4.87 -21.14 -0.02
CA GLN A 155 -3.51 -20.78 -0.38
C GLN A 155 -3.53 -19.63 -1.39
N VAL A 156 -2.77 -18.57 -1.07
CA VAL A 156 -2.60 -17.41 -1.93
C VAL A 156 -1.49 -17.72 -2.93
N ARG A 157 -1.84 -17.79 -4.22
CA ARG A 157 -0.88 -17.96 -5.31
C ARG A 157 -0.95 -16.79 -6.26
N LEU A 158 0.15 -16.05 -6.40
CA LEU A 158 0.17 -14.86 -7.27
C LEU A 158 -0.08 -15.23 -8.73
N SER A 159 0.31 -16.43 -9.14
CA SER A 159 0.05 -16.98 -10.48
C SER A 159 -1.43 -17.08 -10.86
N ASN A 160 -2.34 -17.03 -9.87
CA ASN A 160 -3.80 -17.04 -10.09
C ASN A 160 -4.34 -15.67 -10.53
N ILE A 161 -3.56 -14.60 -10.36
CA ILE A 161 -3.94 -13.26 -10.80
C ILE A 161 -3.76 -13.20 -12.32
N LYS A 162 -4.86 -13.40 -13.07
CA LYS A 162 -4.88 -13.41 -14.54
C LYS A 162 -5.41 -12.13 -15.19
N PHE A 163 -5.97 -11.22 -14.39
CA PHE A 163 -6.53 -9.96 -14.88
C PHE A 163 -5.43 -9.00 -15.38
N PRO A 164 -5.73 -8.13 -16.37
CA PRO A 164 -4.88 -6.99 -16.70
C PRO A 164 -4.49 -6.22 -15.45
N ILE A 165 -3.19 -5.95 -15.29
CA ILE A 165 -2.65 -5.33 -14.08
C ILE A 165 -1.77 -4.12 -14.40
N LEU A 166 -2.09 -3.00 -13.74
CA LEU A 166 -1.27 -1.80 -13.72
C LEU A 166 -0.64 -1.66 -12.33
N ASN A 167 0.67 -1.82 -12.25
CA ASN A 167 1.42 -1.69 -11.01
C ASN A 167 2.24 -0.40 -11.03
N ILE A 168 2.11 0.41 -9.99
CA ILE A 168 2.61 1.78 -9.97
C ILE A 168 3.43 2.00 -8.70
N ALA A 169 4.66 2.46 -8.87
CA ALA A 169 5.57 2.79 -7.79
C ALA A 169 5.94 4.27 -7.80
N ALA A 170 6.39 4.76 -6.64
CA ALA A 170 6.98 6.08 -6.51
C ALA A 170 8.51 5.98 -6.48
N GLU A 171 9.18 6.86 -7.23
CA GLU A 171 10.65 6.86 -7.40
C GLU A 171 11.40 7.10 -6.08
N ALA A 172 10.89 8.00 -5.23
CA ALA A 172 11.47 8.35 -3.94
C ALA A 172 10.63 7.81 -2.77
N ASP A 173 10.01 6.64 -2.95
CA ASP A 173 9.25 5.99 -1.89
C ASP A 173 10.20 5.33 -0.87
N HIS A 174 10.15 5.83 0.37
CA HIS A 174 10.94 5.30 1.48
C HIS A 174 10.16 4.31 2.35
N LEU A 175 8.84 4.20 2.15
CA LEU A 175 7.97 3.28 2.88
C LEU A 175 7.76 1.98 2.11
N VAL A 176 7.49 2.09 0.81
CA VAL A 176 7.32 0.96 -0.10
C VAL A 176 8.26 1.14 -1.29
N GLN A 177 9.44 0.55 -1.17
CA GLN A 177 10.47 0.72 -2.18
C GLN A 177 10.12 0.00 -3.49
N PHE A 178 10.73 0.44 -4.59
CA PHE A 178 10.58 -0.18 -5.90
C PHE A 178 10.90 -1.69 -5.88
N SER A 179 11.91 -2.11 -5.12
CA SER A 179 12.26 -3.53 -4.89
C SER A 179 11.12 -4.37 -4.30
N GLN A 180 10.18 -3.74 -3.59
CA GLN A 180 9.04 -4.44 -3.00
C GLN A 180 7.85 -4.56 -3.96
N THR A 181 7.77 -3.67 -4.96
CA THR A 181 6.62 -3.58 -5.88
C THR A 181 6.89 -4.26 -7.22
N GLN A 182 8.11 -4.11 -7.76
CA GLN A 182 8.51 -4.65 -9.07
C GLN A 182 8.33 -6.17 -9.20
N PRO A 183 8.72 -7.01 -8.21
CA PRO A 183 8.66 -8.48 -8.34
C PRO A 183 7.24 -9.03 -8.57
N THR A 184 6.21 -8.23 -8.27
CA THR A 184 4.81 -8.58 -8.54
C THR A 184 4.61 -9.03 -9.98
N LEU A 185 5.19 -8.31 -10.95
CA LEU A 185 4.93 -8.59 -12.36
C LEU A 185 5.54 -9.91 -12.83
N ASP A 186 6.59 -10.40 -12.17
CA ASP A 186 7.20 -11.70 -12.50
C ASP A 186 6.39 -12.87 -11.92
N LYS A 187 5.64 -12.62 -10.83
CA LYS A 187 4.88 -13.65 -10.11
C LYS A 187 3.42 -13.77 -10.55
N VAL A 188 2.82 -12.69 -11.02
CA VAL A 188 1.42 -12.71 -11.45
C VAL A 188 1.24 -13.44 -12.78
N GLY A 189 0.13 -14.16 -12.90
CA GLY A 189 -0.18 -14.97 -14.06
C GLY A 189 -0.80 -14.22 -15.24
N SER A 190 -1.00 -12.92 -15.12
CA SER A 190 -1.61 -12.06 -16.14
C SER A 190 -0.79 -12.07 -17.43
N THR A 191 -1.45 -11.88 -18.57
CA THR A 191 -0.78 -11.69 -19.86
C THR A 191 -0.64 -10.22 -20.23
N GLU A 192 -1.36 -9.33 -19.54
CA GLU A 192 -1.35 -7.89 -19.76
C GLU A 192 -0.89 -7.20 -18.49
N LYS A 193 0.34 -6.67 -18.51
CA LYS A 193 1.02 -6.10 -17.36
C LYS A 193 1.64 -4.76 -17.75
N GLU A 194 1.39 -3.72 -16.97
CA GLU A 194 2.09 -2.44 -17.09
C GLU A 194 2.73 -2.08 -15.75
N PHE A 195 3.99 -1.61 -15.80
CA PHE A 195 4.68 -1.04 -14.64
C PHE A 195 4.98 0.43 -14.87
N VAL A 196 4.57 1.29 -13.95
CA VAL A 196 4.83 2.73 -14.05
C VAL A 196 5.56 3.23 -12.81
N ILE A 197 6.65 3.95 -13.01
CA ILE A 197 7.34 4.69 -11.96
C ILE A 197 6.94 6.16 -12.08
N MET A 198 6.46 6.73 -10.99
CA MET A 198 6.09 8.13 -10.92
C MET A 198 7.07 8.91 -10.03
N PRO A 199 7.41 10.15 -10.39
CA PRO A 199 8.22 11.00 -9.54
C PRO A 199 7.45 11.39 -8.28
N GLY A 200 8.10 11.29 -7.12
CA GLY A 200 7.52 11.61 -5.82
C GLY A 200 7.81 10.55 -4.77
N GLY A 201 7.33 10.78 -3.55
CA GLY A 201 7.33 9.79 -2.47
C GLY A 201 5.96 9.17 -2.24
N HIS A 202 5.85 8.27 -1.26
CA HIS A 202 4.67 7.45 -0.98
C HIS A 202 3.32 8.20 -1.05
N ILE A 203 3.12 9.20 -0.17
CA ILE A 203 1.87 9.97 -0.11
C ILE A 203 1.73 10.88 -1.33
N GLY A 204 2.84 11.51 -1.74
CA GLY A 204 2.88 12.42 -2.89
C GLY A 204 2.51 11.74 -4.20
N LEU A 205 2.67 10.42 -4.31
CA LEU A 205 2.21 9.62 -5.44
C LEU A 205 0.73 9.85 -5.73
N VAL A 206 -0.10 9.98 -4.69
CA VAL A 206 -1.56 10.01 -4.79
C VAL A 206 -2.09 11.43 -4.70
N THR A 207 -1.52 12.25 -3.81
CA THR A 207 -2.11 13.55 -3.42
C THR A 207 -1.45 14.77 -4.06
N SER A 208 -0.28 14.62 -4.69
CA SER A 208 0.47 15.79 -5.17
C SER A 208 -0.12 16.42 -6.43
N ARG A 209 0.20 17.70 -6.66
CA ARG A 209 -0.07 18.37 -7.94
C ARG A 209 0.55 17.64 -9.14
N LYS A 210 1.68 16.96 -8.94
CA LYS A 210 2.31 16.13 -9.97
C LYS A 210 1.49 14.86 -10.25
N ALA A 211 0.89 14.25 -9.23
CA ALA A 211 -0.02 13.12 -9.40
C ALA A 211 -1.23 13.50 -10.27
N VAL A 212 -1.86 14.65 -10.00
CA VAL A 212 -2.98 15.19 -10.81
C VAL A 212 -2.60 15.37 -12.28
N LYS A 213 -1.38 15.85 -12.56
CA LYS A 213 -0.93 16.10 -13.93
C LYS A 213 -0.42 14.86 -14.67
N ASN A 214 0.14 13.88 -13.94
CA ASN A 214 0.92 12.81 -14.55
C ASN A 214 0.38 11.41 -14.26
N LEU A 215 -0.01 11.12 -13.00
CA LEU A 215 -0.46 9.79 -12.59
C LEU A 215 -1.91 9.56 -12.99
N TRP A 216 -2.80 10.44 -12.53
CA TRP A 216 -4.24 10.22 -12.67
C TRP A 216 -4.71 10.16 -14.13
N PRO A 217 -4.18 10.96 -15.07
CA PRO A 217 -4.48 10.78 -16.49
C PRO A 217 -4.14 9.38 -17.00
N LYS A 218 -2.97 8.84 -16.64
CA LYS A 218 -2.57 7.47 -17.02
C LYS A 218 -3.50 6.41 -16.43
N VAL A 219 -3.90 6.56 -15.16
CA VAL A 219 -4.86 5.67 -14.51
C VAL A 219 -6.21 5.73 -15.21
N VAL A 220 -6.68 6.92 -15.58
CA VAL A 220 -7.94 7.10 -16.33
C VAL A 220 -7.85 6.47 -17.72
N ASP A 221 -6.76 6.67 -18.45
CA ASP A 221 -6.55 6.07 -19.77
C ASP A 221 -6.49 4.53 -19.70
N TRP A 222 -5.83 3.99 -18.66
CA TRP A 222 -5.82 2.56 -18.39
C TRP A 222 -7.23 2.04 -18.12
N LEU A 223 -7.97 2.70 -17.21
CA LEU A 223 -9.34 2.31 -16.90
C LEU A 223 -10.25 2.39 -18.12
N ALA A 224 -10.11 3.42 -18.97
CA ALA A 224 -10.92 3.57 -20.18
C ALA A 224 -10.76 2.38 -21.14
N LYS A 225 -9.56 1.81 -21.25
CA LYS A 225 -9.31 0.59 -22.05
C LYS A 225 -9.86 -0.69 -21.44
N HIS A 226 -10.21 -0.66 -20.15
CA HIS A 226 -10.63 -1.82 -19.36
C HIS A 226 -12.00 -1.62 -18.69
N SER A 227 -12.87 -0.78 -19.26
CA SER A 227 -14.18 -0.45 -18.67
C SER A 227 -15.36 -0.68 -19.62
N ASP A 228 -15.16 -1.45 -20.69
CA ASP A 228 -16.25 -1.88 -21.58
C ASP A 228 -17.32 -2.73 -20.86
#